data_AF-A0A962V067-F1
#
_entry.id   AF-A0A962V067-F1
#
_cell.length_a   1.000
_cell.length_b   1.000
_cell.length_c   1.000
_cell.angle_alpha   90.00
_cell.angle_beta   90.00
_cell.angle_gamma   90.00
#
_symmetry.space_group_name_H-M   'P 1'
#
loop_
_entity.id
_entity.type
_entity.pdbx_description
1 polymer ?
#
loop_
_entity_poly.entity_id
_entity_poly.type
_entity_poly.pdbx_seq_one_letter_code
_entity_poly.pdbx_strand_id
1 'polypeptide(L)'
;CLPGKHLQTHHQAGIIIAPSLDYMEQAYVDARRHGWAREPIVEMLIPSTVDDSLAPPGQHVASLFCQHFNPQLPDGRDWHDAREQAADTVIDTVTRYA
;
A
#
# COMPACT_ATOMS: atom_id res chain seq x y z
N CYS A 1 15.73 -0.13 1.71
CA CYS A 1 16.13 0.98 0.82
C CYS A 1 17.00 1.95 1.60
N LEU A 2 17.98 2.60 0.97
CA LEU A 2 18.72 3.68 1.64
C LEU A 2 17.84 4.94 1.59
N PRO A 3 17.61 5.63 2.71
CA PRO A 3 16.81 6.84 2.71
C PRO A 3 17.47 7.92 1.85
N GLY A 4 16.66 8.68 1.09
CA GLY A 4 17.16 9.71 0.19
C GLY A 4 16.05 10.60 -0.35
N LYS A 5 16.39 11.85 -0.70
CA LYS A 5 15.45 12.85 -1.25
C LYS A 5 15.54 12.99 -2.77
N HIS A 6 16.36 12.17 -3.42
CA HIS A 6 16.62 12.23 -4.85
C HIS A 6 16.13 10.95 -5.51
N LEU A 7 15.81 11.04 -6.80
CA LEU A 7 15.43 9.87 -7.59
C LEU A 7 16.57 8.84 -7.58
N GLN A 8 16.21 7.58 -7.34
CA GLN A 8 17.13 6.44 -7.30
C GLN A 8 16.55 5.31 -8.14
N THR A 9 17.38 4.37 -8.58
CA THR A 9 16.98 3.29 -9.48
C THR A 9 15.80 2.47 -8.96
N HIS A 10 15.72 2.24 -7.63
CA HIS A 10 14.63 1.47 -7.04
C HIS A 10 13.29 2.21 -7.01
N HIS A 11 13.27 3.54 -7.17
CA HIS A 11 12.02 4.31 -7.34
C HIS A 11 11.40 4.12 -8.73
N GLN A 12 12.17 3.62 -9.71
CA GLN A 12 11.73 3.30 -11.07
C GLN A 12 11.36 1.82 -11.24
N ALA A 13 11.30 1.06 -10.14
CA ALA A 13 10.98 -0.36 -10.13
C ALA A 13 9.75 -0.64 -9.26
N GLY A 14 9.31 -1.90 -9.24
CA GLY A 14 8.33 -2.39 -8.27
C GLY A 14 8.91 -2.40 -6.86
N ILE A 15 8.19 -1.77 -5.92
CA ILE A 15 8.52 -1.76 -4.50
C ILE A 15 7.50 -2.64 -3.79
N ILE A 16 7.95 -3.71 -3.13
CA ILE A 16 7.08 -4.65 -2.42
C ILE A 16 7.31 -4.50 -0.91
N ILE A 17 6.24 -4.23 -0.18
CA ILE A 17 6.19 -4.23 1.29
C ILE A 17 5.57 -5.54 1.76
N ALA A 18 6.43 -6.53 1.96
CA ALA A 18 6.11 -7.84 2.54
C ALA A 18 7.42 -8.45 3.11
N PRO A 19 7.87 -8.00 4.30
CA PRO A 19 9.23 -8.28 4.79
C PRO A 19 9.51 -9.75 5.14
N SER A 20 8.47 -10.54 5.42
CA SER A 20 8.60 -11.96 5.76
C SER A 20 7.34 -12.75 5.40
N LEU A 21 7.44 -14.08 5.39
CA LEU A 21 6.27 -14.96 5.25
C LEU A 21 5.30 -14.79 6.42
N ASP A 22 5.81 -14.65 7.65
CA ASP A 22 5.00 -14.41 8.85
C ASP A 22 4.17 -13.12 8.71
N TYR A 23 4.73 -12.07 8.11
CA TYR A 23 4.01 -10.82 7.83
C TYR A 23 2.83 -11.09 6.87
N MET A 24 3.08 -11.84 5.79
CA MET A 24 2.05 -12.16 4.81
C MET A 24 0.93 -13.02 5.41
N GLU A 25 1.29 -14.01 6.25
CA GLU A 25 0.31 -14.85 6.95
C GLU A 25 -0.52 -14.02 7.93
N GLN A 26 0.12 -13.15 8.73
CA GLN A 26 -0.59 -12.30 9.67
C GLN A 26 -1.54 -11.32 8.96
N ALA A 27 -1.13 -10.75 7.82
CA ALA A 27 -1.99 -9.89 7.01
C ALA A 27 -3.25 -10.63 6.54
N TYR A 28 -3.12 -11.89 6.11
CA TYR A 28 -4.27 -12.72 5.77
C TYR A 28 -5.19 -12.98 6.98
N VAL A 29 -4.62 -13.36 8.12
CA VAL A 29 -5.39 -13.63 9.36
C VAL A 29 -6.16 -12.39 9.80
N ASP A 30 -5.52 -11.22 9.79
CA ASP A 30 -6.13 -9.95 10.16
C ASP A 30 -7.30 -9.61 9.24
N ALA A 31 -7.12 -9.73 7.93
CA ALA A 31 -8.20 -9.44 6.98
C ALA A 31 -9.43 -10.34 7.20
N ARG A 32 -9.20 -11.61 7.50
CA ARG A 32 -10.28 -12.56 7.82
C ARG A 32 -11.01 -12.20 9.12
N ARG A 33 -10.31 -11.72 10.13
CA ARG A 33 -10.87 -11.40 11.46
C ARG A 33 -11.47 -10.00 11.55
N HIS A 34 -10.87 -9.04 10.86
CA HIS A 34 -11.11 -7.60 11.06
C HIS A 34 -11.58 -6.89 9.80
N GLY A 35 -11.64 -7.57 8.65
CA GLY A 35 -12.09 -7.00 7.38
C GLY A 35 -10.95 -6.60 6.44
N TRP A 36 -9.84 -6.08 6.95
CA TRP A 36 -8.62 -5.86 6.18
C TRP A 36 -7.38 -6.04 7.06
N ALA A 37 -6.23 -6.25 6.42
CA ALA A 37 -4.96 -6.38 7.12
C ALA A 37 -4.59 -5.06 7.82
N ARG A 38 -4.15 -5.13 9.09
CA ARG A 38 -3.62 -3.94 9.80
C ARG A 38 -2.26 -3.52 9.25
N GLU A 39 -1.52 -4.51 8.73
CA GLU A 39 -0.28 -4.32 7.99
C GLU A 39 -0.44 -5.02 6.63
N PRO A 40 -1.03 -4.34 5.62
CA PRO A 40 -1.29 -4.93 4.32
C PRO A 40 0.01 -5.21 3.54
N ILE A 41 -0.06 -6.18 2.65
CA ILE A 41 0.94 -6.34 1.58
C ILE A 41 0.66 -5.25 0.56
N VAL A 42 1.69 -4.47 0.24
CA VAL A 42 1.61 -3.36 -0.71
C VAL A 42 2.64 -3.55 -1.80
N GLU A 43 2.18 -3.56 -3.06
CA GLU A 43 3.03 -3.43 -4.24
C GLU A 43 2.85 -2.02 -4.81
N MET A 44 3.93 -1.24 -4.78
CA MET A 44 3.94 0.17 -5.15
C MET A 44 4.77 0.40 -6.42
N LEU A 45 4.26 1.25 -7.29
CA LEU A 45 4.95 1.78 -8.46
C LEU A 45 4.86 3.31 -8.47
N ILE A 46 5.92 4.00 -8.89
CA ILE A 46 5.92 5.45 -9.06
C ILE A 46 6.13 5.76 -10.55
N PRO A 47 5.11 5.56 -11.41
CA PRO A 47 5.27 5.64 -12.87
C PRO A 47 5.76 7.01 -13.37
N SER A 48 5.45 8.08 -12.64
CA SER A 48 5.95 9.44 -12.91
C SER A 48 7.48 9.60 -12.82
N THR A 49 8.19 8.59 -12.32
CA THR A 49 9.67 8.56 -12.35
C THR A 49 10.23 8.10 -13.70
N VAL A 50 9.40 7.50 -14.54
CA VAL A 50 9.74 7.00 -15.88
C VAL A 50 9.11 7.88 -16.96
N ASP A 51 7.88 8.36 -16.72
CA ASP A 51 7.14 9.27 -17.61
C ASP A 51 6.64 10.49 -16.82
N ASP A 52 7.32 11.62 -16.98
CA ASP A 52 7.03 12.86 -16.24
C ASP A 52 5.72 13.54 -16.67
N SER A 53 5.12 13.13 -17.79
CA SER A 53 3.83 13.66 -18.24
C SER A 53 2.64 13.19 -17.38
N LEU A 54 2.84 12.15 -16.56
CA LEU A 54 1.81 11.57 -15.69
C LEU A 54 1.52 12.41 -14.44
N ALA A 55 2.35 13.40 -14.11
CA ALA A 55 2.17 14.25 -12.94
C ALA A 55 2.56 15.71 -13.24
N PRO A 56 1.97 16.71 -12.55
CA PRO A 56 2.46 18.08 -12.62
C PRO A 56 3.92 18.21 -12.16
N PRO A 57 4.65 19.26 -12.59
CA PRO A 57 6.03 19.49 -12.16
C PRO A 57 6.16 19.51 -10.62
N GLY A 58 7.10 18.72 -10.10
CA GLY A 58 7.35 18.60 -8.66
C GLY A 58 6.40 17.67 -7.90
N GLN A 59 5.49 16.98 -8.60
CA GLN A 59 4.59 15.98 -8.02
C GLN A 59 4.87 14.59 -8.57
N HIS A 60 4.36 13.58 -7.88
CA HIS A 60 4.45 12.19 -8.30
C HIS A 60 3.08 11.52 -8.20
N VAL A 61 2.81 10.64 -9.17
CA VAL A 61 1.74 9.65 -9.04
C VAL A 61 2.37 8.35 -8.56
N ALA A 62 1.80 7.79 -7.48
CA ALA A 62 2.12 6.47 -6.97
C ALA A 62 0.87 5.58 -7.11
N SER A 63 1.07 4.38 -7.67
CA SER A 63 0.05 3.34 -7.78
C SER A 63 0.33 2.27 -6.73
N LEU A 64 -0.71 1.88 -6.00
CA LEU A 64 -0.64 0.96 -4.86
C LEU A 64 -1.58 -0.21 -5.10
N PHE A 65 -1.04 -1.40 -5.34
CA PHE A 65 -1.79 -2.63 -5.36
C PHE A 65 -1.73 -3.30 -3.99
N CYS A 66 -2.86 -3.32 -3.28
CA CYS A 66 -2.93 -3.73 -1.88
C CYS A 66 -3.71 -5.04 -1.74
N GLN A 67 -3.19 -5.97 -0.95
CA GLN A 67 -3.77 -7.29 -0.78
C GLN A 67 -4.37 -7.47 0.62
N HIS A 68 -5.21 -8.50 0.77
CA HIS A 68 -5.89 -8.89 2.02
C HIS A 68 -6.95 -7.88 2.49
N PHE A 69 -7.94 -7.67 1.63
CA PHE A 69 -9.19 -6.97 1.93
C PHE A 69 -10.33 -7.97 1.78
N ASN A 70 -11.11 -8.17 2.84
CA ASN A 70 -12.24 -9.09 2.84
C ASN A 70 -13.43 -8.42 2.14
N PRO A 71 -13.95 -9.00 1.03
CA PRO A 71 -15.09 -8.42 0.32
C PRO A 71 -16.34 -8.27 1.21
N GLN A 72 -16.48 -9.13 2.23
CA GLN A 72 -17.57 -9.07 3.21
C GLN A 72 -16.98 -8.71 4.57
N LEU A 73 -17.17 -7.46 4.99
CA LEU A 73 -16.65 -7.00 6.28
C LEU A 73 -17.38 -7.69 7.44
N PRO A 74 -16.66 -8.03 8.54
CA PRO A 74 -17.28 -8.56 9.75
C PRO A 74 -18.32 -7.62 10.35
N ASP A 75 -19.24 -8.21 11.13
CA ASP A 75 -20.26 -7.50 11.91
C ASP A 75 -21.25 -6.67 11.08
N GLY A 76 -21.43 -7.03 9.80
CA GLY A 76 -22.36 -6.36 8.90
C GLY A 76 -21.92 -4.96 8.46
N ARG A 77 -20.64 -4.63 8.63
CA ARG A 77 -20.07 -3.37 8.15
C ARG A 77 -20.11 -3.28 6.62
N ASP A 78 -20.20 -2.05 6.12
CA ASP A 78 -20.25 -1.77 4.69
C ASP A 78 -18.96 -1.08 4.21
N TRP A 79 -18.54 -1.42 2.99
CA TRP A 79 -17.34 -0.84 2.39
C TRP A 79 -17.47 0.65 2.05
N HIS A 80 -18.69 1.13 1.82
CA HIS A 80 -18.95 2.55 1.61
C HIS A 80 -18.44 3.40 2.78
N ASP A 81 -18.63 2.90 4.00
CA ASP A 81 -18.23 3.59 5.23
C ASP A 81 -16.77 3.29 5.62
N ALA A 82 -16.28 2.08 5.35
CA ALA A 82 -14.96 1.62 5.79
C ALA A 82 -13.80 1.96 4.82
N ARG A 83 -14.09 2.30 3.56
CA ARG A 83 -13.07 2.46 2.51
C ARG A 83 -11.98 3.49 2.82
N GLU A 84 -12.34 4.61 3.45
CA GLU A 84 -11.37 5.66 3.78
C GLU A 84 -10.40 5.18 4.86
N GLN A 85 -10.91 4.55 5.93
CA GLN A 85 -10.06 3.99 6.99
C GLN A 85 -9.13 2.89 6.48
N ALA A 86 -9.61 2.07 5.54
CA ALA A 86 -8.80 1.05 4.90
C ALA A 86 -7.70 1.67 4.01
N ALA A 87 -8.01 2.76 3.29
CA ALA A 87 -7.02 3.51 2.52
C ALA A 87 -5.98 4.20 3.42
N ASP A 88 -6.40 4.80 4.54
CA ASP A 88 -5.49 5.38 5.53
C ASP A 88 -4.52 4.33 6.07
N THR A 89 -5.00 3.10 6.36
CA THR A 89 -4.15 1.99 6.81
C THR A 89 -3.04 1.66 5.80
N VAL A 90 -3.36 1.71 4.49
CA VAL A 90 -2.38 1.50 3.41
C VAL A 90 -1.37 2.64 3.37
N ILE A 91 -1.84 3.89 3.41
CA ILE A 91 -0.99 5.09 3.38
C ILE A 91 -0.05 5.12 4.59
N ASP A 92 -0.56 4.84 5.78
CA ASP A 92 0.22 4.73 7.00
C ASP A 92 1.29 3.65 6.88
N THR A 93 0.95 2.52 6.29
CA THR A 93 1.91 1.42 6.07
C THR A 93 3.04 1.86 5.15
N VAL A 94 2.74 2.47 4.00
CA VAL A 94 3.78 3.02 3.10
C VAL A 94 4.62 4.07 3.81
N THR A 95 3.99 4.97 4.57
CA THR A 95 4.67 6.04 5.31
C THR A 95 5.68 5.50 6.33
N ARG A 96 5.40 4.35 6.98
CA ARG A 96 6.35 3.72 7.91
C ARG A 96 7.65 3.24 7.24
N TYR A 97 7.64 3.00 5.93
CA TYR A 97 8.80 2.53 5.16
C TYR A 97 9.49 3.63 4.34
N ALA A 98 8.97 4.86 4.36
CA ALA A 98 9.44 6.01 3.58
C ALA A 98 10.41 6.92 4.34
#